data_AF-A0A9J8B4S3-F1
#
_entry.id   AF-A0A9J8B4S3-F1
#
_cell.length_a   1.000
_cell.length_b   1.000
_cell.length_c   1.000
_cell.angle_alpha   90.00
_cell.angle_beta   90.00
_cell.angle_gamma   90.00
#
_symmetry.space_group_name_H-M   'P 1'
#
loop_
_entity.id
_entity.type
_entity.pdbx_description
1 polymer ?
#
loop_
_entity_poly.entity_id
_entity_poly.type
_entity_poly.pdbx_seq_one_letter_code
_entity_poly.pdbx_strand_id
1 'polypeptide(L)'
;MASAHDRAVLQVIFNPTSPFGDIPGLNQEDELTDDDSVFESELVKQVKDLELQGVSAAESGDLPAALQHFNQAIQILPQRASAYNNRAQTKRLQGDTKVEDLERAISLSGGIGRSACQALVQRGLLLKLSGRDEEARVDFEKAAALGSEFARQQAVILNPYAALCNRMLSEVINKLRNPEMSDMP
;
A
#
# COMPACT_ATOMS: atom_id res chain seq x y z
N MET A 1 -7.38 12.50 -33.25
CA MET A 1 -7.57 13.20 -31.95
C MET A 1 -6.88 12.35 -30.90
N ALA A 2 -5.98 12.91 -30.09
CA ALA A 2 -5.35 12.17 -28.99
C ALA A 2 -6.44 11.63 -28.06
N SER A 3 -6.37 10.34 -27.72
CA SER A 3 -7.33 9.71 -26.81
C SER A 3 -7.20 10.31 -25.40
N ALA A 4 -8.20 10.11 -24.55
CA ALA A 4 -8.13 10.53 -23.15
C ALA A 4 -6.90 9.91 -22.44
N HIS A 5 -6.57 8.67 -22.81
CA HIS A 5 -5.38 7.96 -22.33
C HIS A 5 -4.07 8.63 -22.79
N ASP A 6 -3.98 9.04 -24.07
CA ASP A 6 -2.77 9.71 -24.58
C ASP A 6 -2.52 11.06 -23.89
N ARG A 7 -3.60 11.80 -23.59
CA ARG A 7 -3.51 13.08 -22.87
C ARG A 7 -3.05 12.87 -21.43
N ALA A 8 -3.56 11.84 -20.77
CA ALA A 8 -3.18 11.45 -19.43
C ALA A 8 -1.69 11.06 -19.33
N VAL A 9 -1.20 10.24 -20.27
CA VAL A 9 0.22 9.85 -20.36
C VAL A 9 1.12 11.06 -20.59
N LEU A 10 0.74 11.98 -21.49
CA LEU A 10 1.50 13.20 -21.74
C LEU A 10 1.54 14.12 -20.50
N GLN A 11 0.44 14.22 -19.77
CA GLN A 11 0.38 15.05 -18.56
C GLN A 11 1.29 14.52 -17.44
N VAL A 12 1.47 13.20 -17.33
CA VAL A 12 2.44 12.57 -16.42
C VAL A 12 3.88 12.87 -16.80
N ILE A 13 4.20 12.83 -18.10
CA ILE A 13 5.55 13.11 -18.61
C ILE A 13 5.95 14.56 -18.33
N PHE A 14 5.02 15.50 -18.48
CA PHE A 14 5.32 16.93 -18.36
C PHE A 14 5.13 17.51 -16.95
N ASN A 15 4.40 16.84 -16.06
CA ASN A 15 4.19 17.27 -14.67
C ASN A 15 4.54 16.15 -13.68
N PRO A 16 5.83 15.82 -13.51
CA PRO A 16 6.27 14.71 -12.65
C PRO A 16 5.98 14.91 -11.15
N THR A 17 5.58 16.13 -10.76
CA THR A 17 5.22 16.50 -9.38
C THR A 17 3.72 16.69 -9.18
N SER A 18 2.89 16.50 -10.22
CA SER A 18 1.43 16.50 -10.04
C SER A 18 1.03 15.33 -9.12
N PRO A 19 0.13 15.54 -8.15
CA PRO A 19 -0.42 14.45 -7.36
C PRO A 19 -1.03 13.41 -8.30
N PHE A 20 -0.42 12.24 -8.35
CA PHE A 20 -0.96 11.10 -9.09
C PHE A 20 -2.28 10.69 -8.41
N GLY A 21 -3.41 10.94 -9.08
CA GLY A 21 -4.77 10.70 -8.59
C GLY A 21 -5.85 11.52 -9.31
N ASP A 22 -5.50 12.72 -9.81
CA ASP A 22 -6.45 13.65 -10.45
C ASP A 22 -6.54 13.49 -11.99
N ILE A 23 -6.13 12.35 -12.56
CA ILE A 23 -6.11 12.16 -14.02
C ILE A 23 -7.34 11.35 -14.49
N PRO A 24 -8.36 11.98 -15.09
CA PRO A 24 -9.59 11.30 -15.50
C PRO A 24 -9.31 10.29 -16.62
N GLY A 25 -9.68 9.02 -16.42
CA GLY A 25 -9.54 7.96 -17.41
C GLY A 25 -8.33 7.03 -17.25
N LEU A 26 -7.43 7.29 -16.29
CA LEU A 26 -6.47 6.29 -15.80
C LEU A 26 -6.96 5.55 -14.55
N ASN A 27 -8.02 6.05 -13.91
CA ASN A 27 -8.66 5.47 -12.73
C ASN A 27 -9.73 4.44 -13.12
N GLN A 28 -9.44 3.54 -14.06
CA GLN A 28 -10.13 2.25 -14.06
C GLN A 28 -9.32 1.37 -13.12
N GLU A 29 -9.61 1.48 -11.83
CA GLU A 29 -9.25 0.43 -10.89
C GLU A 29 -10.02 -0.81 -11.34
N ASP A 30 -9.38 -1.70 -12.09
CA ASP A 30 -9.83 -3.09 -12.08
C ASP A 30 -9.87 -3.49 -10.61
N GLU A 31 -11.08 -3.79 -10.11
CA GLU A 31 -11.29 -4.10 -8.71
C GLU A 31 -10.40 -5.29 -8.36
N LEU A 32 -9.31 -5.04 -7.65
CA LEU A 32 -8.41 -6.11 -7.22
C LEU A 32 -9.22 -7.01 -6.29
N THR A 33 -9.40 -8.26 -6.71
CA THR A 33 -10.05 -9.30 -5.92
C THR A 33 -9.07 -10.42 -5.65
N ASP A 34 -9.24 -11.10 -4.52
CA ASP A 34 -8.54 -12.36 -4.27
C ASP A 34 -9.21 -13.50 -5.04
N ASP A 35 -8.42 -14.44 -5.53
CA ASP A 35 -8.93 -15.67 -6.14
C ASP A 35 -9.41 -16.63 -5.05
N ASP A 36 -10.72 -16.63 -4.82
CA ASP A 36 -11.38 -17.52 -3.86
C ASP A 36 -11.84 -18.84 -4.51
N SER A 37 -11.55 -19.10 -5.80
CA SER A 37 -12.11 -20.23 -6.56
C SER A 37 -11.70 -21.61 -6.04
N VAL A 38 -10.59 -21.66 -5.30
CA VAL A 38 -10.05 -22.87 -4.67
C VAL A 38 -10.80 -23.30 -3.40
N PHE A 39 -11.68 -22.45 -2.88
CA PHE A 39 -12.42 -22.68 -1.63
C PHE A 39 -13.88 -23.05 -1.90
N GLU A 40 -14.49 -23.74 -0.94
CA GLU A 40 -15.94 -24.00 -0.99
C GLU A 40 -16.73 -22.69 -0.84
N SER A 41 -17.66 -22.46 -1.78
CA SER A 41 -18.42 -21.21 -1.87
C SER A 41 -19.17 -20.84 -0.58
N GLU A 42 -19.74 -21.83 0.13
CA GLU A 42 -20.47 -21.58 1.37
C GLU A 42 -19.52 -21.14 2.52
N LEU A 43 -18.34 -21.77 2.61
CA LEU A 43 -17.32 -21.38 3.58
C LEU A 43 -16.79 -19.97 3.28
N VAL A 44 -16.57 -19.64 2.00
CA VAL A 44 -16.16 -18.30 1.58
C VAL A 44 -17.21 -17.27 1.99
N LYS A 45 -18.50 -17.56 1.76
CA LYS A 45 -19.59 -16.67 2.15
C LYS A 45 -19.62 -16.46 3.66
N GLN A 46 -19.56 -17.54 4.43
CA GLN A 46 -19.52 -17.47 5.90
C GLN A 46 -18.34 -16.64 6.41
N VAL A 47 -17.15 -16.83 5.82
CA VAL A 47 -15.95 -16.08 6.18
C VAL A 47 -16.06 -14.61 5.79
N LYS A 48 -16.61 -14.30 4.61
CA LYS A 48 -16.86 -12.91 4.19
C LYS A 48 -17.84 -12.20 5.13
N ASP A 49 -18.88 -12.88 5.60
CA ASP A 49 -19.83 -12.33 6.57
C ASP A 49 -19.12 -12.02 7.90
N LEU A 50 -18.28 -12.92 8.40
CA LEU A 50 -17.47 -12.69 9.60
C LEU A 50 -16.48 -11.54 9.41
N GLU A 51 -15.82 -11.43 8.25
CA GLU A 51 -14.94 -10.32 7.97
C GLU A 51 -15.67 -8.99 7.92
N LEU A 52 -16.86 -8.93 7.32
CA LEU A 52 -17.69 -7.73 7.28
C LEU A 52 -18.08 -7.30 8.70
N GLN A 53 -18.47 -8.24 9.55
CA GLN A 53 -18.74 -7.98 10.97
C GLN A 53 -17.49 -7.48 11.69
N GLY A 54 -16.33 -8.09 11.43
CA GLY A 54 -15.07 -7.68 12.02
C GLY A 54 -14.64 -6.27 11.60
N VAL A 55 -14.83 -5.91 10.33
CA VAL A 55 -14.55 -4.56 9.82
C VAL A 55 -15.49 -3.54 10.47
N SER A 56 -16.80 -3.82 10.51
CA SER A 56 -17.79 -2.94 11.17
C SER A 56 -17.49 -2.74 12.66
N ALA A 57 -17.09 -3.81 13.37
CA ALA A 57 -16.65 -3.72 14.76
C ALA A 57 -15.39 -2.86 14.91
N ALA A 58 -14.40 -3.00 14.01
CA ALA A 58 -13.19 -2.18 14.05
C ALA A 58 -13.48 -0.70 13.77
N GLU A 59 -14.36 -0.40 12.80
CA GLU A 59 -14.79 0.96 12.45
C GLU A 59 -15.56 1.64 13.59
N SER A 60 -16.33 0.87 14.36
CA SER A 60 -17.02 1.36 15.57
C SER A 60 -16.11 1.47 16.79
N GLY A 61 -14.85 1.04 16.69
CA GLY A 61 -13.85 1.08 17.76
C GLY A 61 -13.87 -0.12 18.71
N ASP A 62 -14.75 -1.10 18.50
CA ASP A 62 -14.74 -2.37 19.24
C ASP A 62 -13.69 -3.34 18.65
N LEU A 63 -12.43 -3.00 18.88
CA LEU A 63 -11.28 -3.79 18.44
C LEU A 63 -11.29 -5.22 19.01
N PRO A 64 -11.68 -5.48 20.28
CA PRO A 64 -11.83 -6.83 20.79
C PRO A 64 -12.84 -7.68 20.00
N ALA A 65 -14.04 -7.15 19.71
CA ALA A 65 -15.03 -7.87 18.92
C ALA A 65 -14.53 -8.13 17.48
N ALA A 66 -13.89 -7.13 16.86
CA ALA A 66 -13.28 -7.27 15.54
C ALA A 66 -12.28 -8.44 15.49
N LEU A 67 -11.38 -8.54 16.48
CA LEU A 67 -10.44 -9.64 16.57
C LEU A 67 -11.12 -11.00 16.74
N GLN A 68 -12.22 -11.08 17.50
CA GLN A 68 -12.98 -12.34 17.62
C GLN A 68 -13.53 -12.80 16.27
N HIS A 69 -14.13 -11.89 15.50
CA HIS A 69 -14.64 -12.20 14.16
C HIS A 69 -13.54 -12.65 13.21
N PHE A 70 -12.39 -11.95 13.18
CA PHE A 70 -11.26 -12.37 12.33
C PHE A 70 -10.64 -13.69 12.77
N ASN A 71 -10.61 -13.98 14.08
CA ASN A 71 -10.14 -15.27 14.57
C ASN A 71 -11.07 -16.41 14.14
N GLN A 72 -12.39 -16.20 14.19
CA GLN A 72 -13.37 -17.17 13.70
C GLN A 72 -13.23 -17.38 12.19
N ALA A 73 -13.08 -16.30 11.41
CA ALA A 73 -12.82 -16.37 9.98
C ALA A 73 -11.58 -17.23 9.65
N ILE A 74 -10.49 -17.02 10.39
CA ILE A 74 -9.24 -17.80 10.25
C ILE A 74 -9.45 -19.27 10.66
N GLN A 75 -10.28 -19.58 11.66
CA GLN A 75 -10.57 -20.96 12.04
C GLN A 75 -11.33 -21.72 10.95
N ILE A 76 -12.22 -21.03 10.23
CA ILE A 76 -13.05 -21.63 9.18
C ILE A 76 -12.25 -21.81 7.88
N LEU A 77 -11.55 -20.75 7.42
CA LEU A 77 -10.68 -20.80 6.25
C LEU A 77 -9.26 -20.31 6.59
N PRO A 78 -8.40 -21.17 7.17
CA PRO A 78 -7.05 -20.78 7.59
C PRO A 78 -6.09 -20.46 6.43
N GLN A 79 -6.48 -20.79 5.20
CA GLN A 79 -5.72 -20.53 3.98
C GLN A 79 -6.18 -19.27 3.24
N ARG A 80 -7.23 -18.59 3.70
CA ARG A 80 -7.71 -17.36 3.08
C ARG A 80 -6.94 -16.15 3.63
N ALA A 81 -6.27 -15.42 2.75
CA ALA A 81 -5.32 -14.37 3.13
C ALA A 81 -5.96 -13.14 3.81
N SER A 82 -7.17 -12.77 3.38
CA SER A 82 -7.85 -11.54 3.78
C SER A 82 -8.07 -11.42 5.29
N ALA A 83 -8.41 -12.53 5.97
CA ALA A 83 -8.70 -12.51 7.39
C ALA A 83 -7.45 -12.18 8.23
N TYR A 84 -6.27 -12.62 7.79
CA TYR A 84 -5.00 -12.26 8.42
C TYR A 84 -4.67 -10.78 8.19
N ASN A 85 -4.86 -10.26 6.99
CA ASN A 85 -4.66 -8.83 6.70
C ASN A 85 -5.55 -7.93 7.58
N ASN A 86 -6.83 -8.28 7.71
CA ASN A 86 -7.79 -7.52 8.52
C ASN A 86 -7.48 -7.61 10.02
N ARG A 87 -7.07 -8.81 10.49
CA ARG A 87 -6.62 -8.99 11.87
C ARG A 87 -5.37 -8.17 12.18
N ALA A 88 -4.40 -8.14 11.26
CA ALA A 88 -3.20 -7.32 11.38
C ALA A 88 -3.53 -5.83 11.49
N GLN A 89 -4.45 -5.33 10.65
CA GLN A 89 -4.90 -3.95 10.70
C GLN A 89 -5.53 -3.62 12.06
N THR A 90 -6.38 -4.51 12.58
CA THR A 90 -7.03 -4.34 13.88
C THR A 90 -6.03 -4.34 15.04
N LYS A 91 -5.05 -5.26 15.02
CA LYS A 91 -3.96 -5.29 16.00
C LYS A 91 -3.13 -4.01 15.97
N ARG A 92 -2.87 -3.44 14.78
CA ARG A 92 -2.20 -2.14 14.65
C ARG A 92 -3.00 -0.99 15.25
N LEU A 93 -4.33 -0.99 15.13
CA LEU A 93 -5.18 0.00 15.81
C LEU A 93 -5.07 -0.11 17.34
N GLN A 94 -4.69 -1.28 17.87
CA GLN A 94 -4.35 -1.47 19.29
C GLN A 94 -2.90 -1.12 19.64
N GLY A 95 -2.10 -0.65 18.68
CA GLY A 95 -0.69 -0.32 18.86
C GLY A 95 0.28 -1.50 18.70
N ASP A 96 -0.19 -2.66 18.24
CA ASP A 96 0.69 -3.79 17.92
C ASP A 96 1.40 -3.56 16.57
N THR A 97 2.73 -3.59 16.59
CA THR A 97 3.58 -3.36 15.41
C THR A 97 4.10 -4.66 14.79
N LYS A 98 3.63 -5.82 15.26
CA LYS A 98 4.05 -7.10 14.71
C LYS A 98 3.55 -7.34 13.29
N VAL A 99 4.29 -8.16 12.55
CA VAL A 99 4.08 -8.36 11.10
C VAL A 99 3.69 -9.79 10.73
N GLU A 100 3.54 -10.73 11.66
CA GLU A 100 3.39 -12.15 11.31
C GLU A 100 2.09 -12.41 10.53
N ASP A 101 1.01 -11.72 10.88
CA ASP A 101 -0.26 -11.82 10.15
C ASP A 101 -0.14 -11.25 8.73
N LEU A 102 0.66 -10.19 8.54
CA LEU A 102 0.91 -9.61 7.21
C LEU A 102 1.77 -10.55 6.36
N GLU A 103 2.81 -11.14 6.95
CA GLU A 103 3.64 -12.16 6.30
C GLU A 103 2.80 -13.37 5.89
N ARG A 104 1.89 -13.80 6.77
CA ARG A 104 0.97 -14.90 6.48
C ARG A 104 0.03 -14.55 5.34
N ALA A 105 -0.57 -13.37 5.34
CA ALA A 105 -1.45 -12.91 4.27
C ALA A 105 -0.72 -12.86 2.92
N ILE A 106 0.49 -12.30 2.87
CA ILE A 106 1.31 -12.23 1.65
C ILE A 106 1.68 -13.63 1.14
N SER A 107 2.05 -14.55 2.06
CA SER A 107 2.39 -15.92 1.70
C SER A 107 1.20 -16.70 1.15
N LEU A 108 0.02 -16.57 1.77
CA LEU A 108 -1.19 -17.29 1.36
C LEU A 108 -1.75 -16.80 0.02
N SER A 109 -1.61 -15.50 -0.25
CA SER A 109 -2.03 -14.87 -1.50
C SER A 109 -1.01 -15.03 -2.64
N GLY A 110 0.16 -15.65 -2.38
CA GLY A 110 1.23 -15.75 -3.37
C GLY A 110 1.82 -14.40 -3.79
N GLY A 111 1.60 -13.34 -3.00
CA GLY A 111 2.03 -11.98 -3.33
C GLY A 111 1.21 -11.29 -4.42
N ILE A 112 0.02 -11.79 -4.75
CA ILE A 112 -0.91 -11.19 -5.72
C ILE A 112 -2.31 -10.98 -5.13
N GLY A 113 -3.17 -10.24 -5.82
CA GLY A 113 -4.53 -9.97 -5.36
C GLY A 113 -4.62 -8.85 -4.31
N ARG A 114 -5.84 -8.63 -3.82
CA ARG A 114 -6.19 -7.52 -2.92
C ARG A 114 -5.50 -7.67 -1.57
N SER A 115 -5.56 -8.87 -1.01
CA SER A 115 -4.99 -9.16 0.31
C SER A 115 -3.48 -8.98 0.32
N ALA A 116 -2.77 -9.40 -0.74
CA ALA A 116 -1.34 -9.16 -0.86
C ALA A 116 -1.03 -7.66 -0.93
N CYS A 117 -1.76 -6.93 -1.79
CA CYS A 117 -1.57 -5.50 -1.99
C CYS A 117 -1.72 -4.73 -0.67
N GLN A 118 -2.81 -4.97 0.06
CA GLN A 118 -3.06 -4.34 1.36
C GLN A 118 -2.02 -4.76 2.41
N ALA A 119 -1.66 -6.04 2.47
CA ALA A 119 -0.70 -6.52 3.46
C ALA A 119 0.71 -5.97 3.22
N LEU A 120 1.14 -5.84 1.96
CA LEU A 120 2.41 -5.21 1.57
C LEU A 120 2.43 -3.73 1.94
N VAL A 121 1.36 -2.97 1.66
CA VAL A 121 1.25 -1.57 2.09
C VAL A 121 1.37 -1.47 3.60
N GLN A 122 0.63 -2.31 4.32
CA GLN A 122 0.64 -2.30 5.77
C GLN A 122 2.03 -2.63 6.34
N ARG A 123 2.71 -3.64 5.81
CA ARG A 123 4.04 -4.04 6.27
C ARG A 123 5.09 -2.99 5.94
N GLY A 124 5.03 -2.40 4.74
CA GLY A 124 5.88 -1.28 4.34
C GLY A 124 5.78 -0.09 5.30
N LEU A 125 4.58 0.26 5.76
CA LEU A 125 4.39 1.32 6.76
C LEU A 125 5.03 0.97 8.11
N LEU A 126 4.90 -0.26 8.58
CA LEU A 126 5.51 -0.70 9.84
C LEU A 126 7.04 -0.74 9.75
N LEU A 127 7.58 -1.22 8.63
CA LEU A 127 9.01 -1.23 8.34
C LEU A 127 9.58 0.20 8.32
N LYS A 128 8.87 1.13 7.66
CA LYS A 128 9.24 2.54 7.65
C LYS A 128 9.26 3.14 9.05
N LEU A 129 8.24 2.89 9.87
CA LEU A 129 8.21 3.33 11.27
C LEU A 129 9.36 2.75 12.10
N SER A 130 9.85 1.57 11.72
CA SER A 130 10.99 0.90 12.36
C SER A 130 12.35 1.34 11.78
N GLY A 131 12.39 2.34 10.89
CA GLY A 131 13.61 2.82 10.24
C GLY A 131 14.18 1.89 9.16
N ARG A 132 13.43 0.85 8.78
CA ARG A 132 13.81 -0.14 7.75
C ARG A 132 13.34 0.32 6.38
N ASP A 133 13.80 1.50 5.96
CA ASP A 133 13.31 2.20 4.77
C ASP A 133 13.52 1.41 3.47
N GLU A 134 14.62 0.68 3.33
CA GLU A 134 14.89 -0.10 2.13
C GLU A 134 13.93 -1.29 1.97
N GLU A 135 13.62 -1.98 3.07
CA GLU A 135 12.64 -3.07 3.06
C GLU A 135 11.22 -2.55 2.86
N ALA A 136 10.91 -1.39 3.46
CA ALA A 136 9.66 -0.69 3.22
C ALA A 136 9.49 -0.33 1.73
N ARG A 137 10.55 0.21 1.09
CA ARG A 137 10.57 0.54 -0.34
C ARG A 137 10.24 -0.68 -1.19
N VAL A 138 10.86 -1.83 -0.92
CA VAL A 138 10.60 -3.08 -1.66
C VAL A 138 9.14 -3.51 -1.53
N ASP A 139 8.55 -3.42 -0.34
CA ASP A 139 7.14 -3.75 -0.14
C ASP A 139 6.20 -2.78 -0.88
N PHE A 140 6.51 -1.48 -0.84
CA PHE A 140 5.75 -0.48 -1.57
C PHE A 140 5.87 -0.66 -3.09
N GLU A 141 7.02 -1.06 -3.61
CA GLU A 141 7.19 -1.36 -5.04
C GLU A 141 6.34 -2.54 -5.48
N LYS A 142 6.29 -3.61 -4.67
CA LYS A 142 5.43 -4.76 -4.93
C LYS A 142 3.95 -4.37 -4.90
N ALA A 143 3.52 -3.61 -3.90
CA ALA A 143 2.13 -3.14 -3.83
C ALA A 143 1.78 -2.16 -4.96
N ALA A 144 2.73 -1.33 -5.40
CA ALA A 144 2.56 -0.44 -6.54
C ALA A 144 2.39 -1.22 -7.85
N ALA A 145 3.13 -2.32 -8.02
CA ALA A 145 2.98 -3.23 -9.16
C ALA A 145 1.61 -3.94 -9.16
N LEU A 146 0.97 -4.09 -7.99
CA LEU A 146 -0.40 -4.58 -7.85
C LEU A 146 -1.45 -3.48 -8.03
N GLY A 147 -1.06 -2.22 -8.26
CA GLY A 147 -1.99 -1.11 -8.53
C GLY A 147 -2.17 -0.12 -7.37
N SER A 148 -1.50 -0.29 -6.22
CA SER A 148 -1.61 0.69 -5.12
C SER A 148 -0.94 2.02 -5.47
N GLU A 149 -1.74 3.08 -5.62
CA GLU A 149 -1.23 4.43 -5.84
C GLU A 149 -0.46 4.97 -4.64
N PHE A 150 -1.00 4.72 -3.43
CA PHE A 150 -0.32 5.07 -2.19
C PHE A 150 1.08 4.45 -2.12
N ALA A 151 1.18 3.15 -2.43
CA ALA A 151 2.46 2.46 -2.43
C ALA A 151 3.41 3.03 -3.48
N ARG A 152 2.91 3.35 -4.68
CA ARG A 152 3.69 4.00 -5.74
C ARG A 152 4.31 5.31 -5.25
N GLN A 153 3.53 6.15 -4.58
CA GLN A 153 4.01 7.41 -4.00
C GLN A 153 5.08 7.15 -2.92
N GLN A 154 4.82 6.22 -2.00
CA GLN A 154 5.78 5.89 -0.93
C GLN A 154 7.10 5.32 -1.48
N ALA A 155 7.04 4.47 -2.51
CA ALA A 155 8.23 3.93 -3.17
C ALA A 155 9.09 5.04 -3.81
N VAL A 156 8.45 6.04 -4.42
CA VAL A 156 9.16 7.22 -4.96
C VAL A 156 9.79 8.06 -3.86
N ILE A 157 9.08 8.30 -2.75
CA ILE A 157 9.61 9.06 -1.60
C ILE A 157 10.84 8.36 -1.01
N LEU A 158 10.80 7.02 -0.92
CA LEU A 158 11.89 6.20 -0.39
C LEU A 158 12.99 5.93 -1.40
N ASN A 159 12.86 6.36 -2.67
CA ASN A 159 13.88 6.15 -3.67
C ASN A 159 15.12 7.02 -3.37
N PRO A 160 16.29 6.41 -3.10
CA PRO A 160 17.49 7.16 -2.73
C PRO A 160 17.98 8.09 -3.86
N TYR A 161 17.73 7.74 -5.12
CA TYR A 161 18.09 8.57 -6.27
C TYR A 161 17.19 9.80 -6.39
N ALA A 162 15.89 9.69 -6.07
CA ALA A 162 14.99 10.83 -6.05
C ALA A 162 15.43 11.88 -5.01
N ALA A 163 15.85 11.42 -3.81
CA ALA A 163 16.38 12.29 -2.77
C ALA A 163 17.68 13.00 -3.20
N LEU A 164 18.61 12.27 -3.85
CA LEU A 164 19.85 12.82 -4.40
C LEU A 164 19.59 13.88 -5.49
N CYS A 165 18.73 13.57 -6.46
CA CYS A 165 18.38 14.51 -7.53
C CYS A 165 17.77 15.80 -6.98
N ASN A 166 16.86 15.70 -6.01
CA ASN A 166 16.24 16.86 -5.37
C ASN A 166 17.27 17.73 -4.64
N ARG A 167 18.23 17.10 -3.93
CA ARG A 167 19.32 17.81 -3.27
C ARG A 167 20.22 18.52 -4.28
N MET A 168 20.66 17.83 -5.33
CA MET A 168 21.51 18.40 -6.37
C MET A 168 20.82 19.56 -7.09
N LEU A 169 19.54 19.42 -7.46
CA LEU A 169 18.74 20.48 -8.06
C LEU A 169 18.62 21.70 -7.12
N SER A 170 18.36 21.46 -5.84
CA SER A 170 18.27 22.53 -4.84
C SER A 170 19.59 23.29 -4.67
N GLU A 171 20.71 22.58 -4.64
CA GLU A 171 22.05 23.17 -4.56
C GLU A 171 22.36 24.04 -5.79
N VAL A 172 22.03 23.55 -6.99
CA VAL A 172 22.21 24.32 -8.25
C VAL A 172 21.33 25.56 -8.27
N ILE A 173 20.05 25.45 -7.91
CA ILE A 173 19.12 26.59 -7.85
C ILE A 173 19.60 27.65 -6.85
N ASN A 174 20.08 27.22 -5.67
CA ASN A 174 20.62 28.16 -4.66
C ASN A 174 21.86 28.88 -5.15
N LYS A 175 22.79 28.20 -5.85
CA LYS A 175 23.97 28.84 -6.46
C LYS A 175 23.58 29.85 -7.52
N LEU A 176 22.57 29.55 -8.35
CA LEU A 176 22.05 30.49 -9.35
C LEU A 176 21.35 31.71 -8.71
N ARG A 177 20.71 31.53 -7.55
CA ARG A 177 19.99 32.60 -6.85
C ARG A 177 20.91 33.51 -6.03
N ASN A 178 22.04 32.99 -5.53
CA ASN A 178 23.04 33.73 -4.74
C ASN A 178 24.45 33.58 -5.36
N PRO A 179 24.73 34.22 -6.51
CA PRO A 179 25.99 34.05 -7.23
C PRO A 179 27.22 34.66 -6.53
N GLU A 180 27.06 35.61 -5.60
CA GLU A 180 28.18 36.31 -4.95
C GLU A 180 28.84 35.57 -3.77
N MET A 181 28.31 34.41 -3.37
CA MET A 181 28.84 33.61 -2.24
C MET A 181 29.77 32.46 -2.67
N SER A 182 29.97 32.23 -3.98
CA SER A 182 30.80 31.12 -4.48
C SER A 182 32.29 31.46 -4.68
N ASP A 183 32.66 32.74 -4.62
CA ASP A 183 34.03 33.24 -4.88
C ASP A 183 34.58 34.09 -3.71
N MET A 184 34.44 33.61 -2.47
CA MET A 184 35.30 34.10 -1.38
C MET A 184 36.26 32.98 -0.94
N PRO A 185 37.58 33.27 -0.93
CA PRO A 185 38.66 32.29 -0.73
C PRO A 185 38.70 31.68 0.68
#